data_AF-A0A2V7PI91-F1
#
_entry.id   AF-A0A2V7PI91-F1
#
_cell.length_a   1.000
_cell.length_b   1.000
_cell.length_c   1.000
_cell.angle_alpha   90.00
_cell.angle_beta   90.00
_cell.angle_gamma   90.00
#
_symmetry.space_group_name_H-M   'P 1'
#
loop_
_entity.id
_entity.type
_entity.pdbx_description
1 polymer ?
#
loop_
_entity_poly.entity_id
_entity_poly.type
_entity_poly.pdbx_seq_one_letter_code
_entity_poly.pdbx_strand_id
1 'polypeptide(L)'
;MDRAVSRRAAHRHDGVDVHGRAARAWSGACRRGVTNVTFEVVQREYVKLRPQLPRFCGCGTCHGDVVVYALNRLAPNYVSTPQGEVLTELRLDSDQEKARLDVALLDGFRKVGLAP
;
A
#
# COMPACT_ATOMS: atom_id res chain seq x y z
N MET A 1 -18.68 -40.93 13.55
CA MET A 1 -17.77 -42.08 13.58
C MET A 1 -16.48 -41.69 12.88
N ASP A 2 -15.44 -41.66 13.69
CA ASP A 2 -14.12 -41.10 13.46
C ASP A 2 -13.35 -41.79 12.33
N ARG A 3 -12.65 -41.01 11.50
CA ARG A 3 -11.53 -41.55 10.72
C ARG A 3 -10.27 -40.75 11.06
N ALA A 4 -9.43 -41.41 11.86
CA ALA A 4 -8.16 -40.93 12.37
C ALA A 4 -7.21 -40.57 11.23
N VAL A 5 -6.73 -39.32 11.22
CA VAL A 5 -5.61 -38.87 10.39
C VAL A 5 -4.32 -39.26 11.10
N SER A 6 -3.55 -40.15 10.47
CA SER A 6 -2.22 -40.56 10.94
C SER A 6 -1.19 -39.43 10.79
N ARG A 7 -0.23 -39.44 11.71
CA ARG A 7 0.80 -38.43 11.98
C ARG A 7 1.88 -38.35 10.89
N ARG A 8 2.23 -37.10 10.57
CA ARG A 8 3.55 -36.57 10.14
C ARG A 8 4.08 -36.98 8.75
N ALA A 9 4.02 -36.03 7.83
CA ALA A 9 5.20 -35.56 7.11
C ALA A 9 5.12 -34.03 6.98
N ALA A 10 6.23 -33.38 7.28
CA ALA A 10 6.34 -31.94 7.48
C ALA A 10 6.39 -31.18 6.15
N HIS A 11 5.58 -30.14 6.01
CA HIS A 11 6.00 -28.93 5.30
C HIS A 11 5.25 -27.73 5.85
N ARG A 12 5.91 -27.02 6.78
CA ARG A 12 5.48 -25.70 7.24
C ARG A 12 5.78 -24.70 6.12
N HIS A 13 4.75 -24.03 5.62
CA HIS A 13 4.90 -22.75 4.95
C HIS A 13 4.02 -21.73 5.65
N ASP A 14 4.29 -21.54 6.95
CA ASP A 14 3.89 -20.33 7.67
C ASP A 14 5.05 -19.36 7.58
N GLY A 15 4.82 -18.25 6.88
CA GLY A 15 5.80 -17.18 6.70
C GLY A 15 5.18 -16.04 5.91
N VAL A 16 4.13 -15.41 6.46
CA VAL A 16 3.76 -14.06 6.05
C VAL A 16 4.84 -13.14 6.63
N ASP A 17 5.84 -12.82 5.81
CA ASP A 17 6.90 -11.88 6.19
C ASP A 17 6.35 -10.46 6.21
N VAL A 18 5.99 -10.01 7.42
CA VAL A 18 5.74 -8.60 7.73
C VAL A 18 7.09 -7.91 7.85
N HIS A 19 7.49 -7.11 6.84
CA HIS A 19 8.77 -6.42 6.82
C HIS A 19 8.95 -5.46 8.01
N GLY A 20 9.71 -5.94 9.00
CA GLY A 20 10.42 -5.13 9.99
C GLY A 20 11.78 -4.67 9.45
N ARG A 21 11.95 -3.35 9.34
CA ARG A 21 13.17 -2.53 9.35
C ARG A 21 14.52 -3.16 8.93
N ALA A 22 15.03 -2.59 7.84
CA ALA A 22 16.39 -2.11 7.64
C ALA A 22 17.57 -3.11 7.65
N ALA A 23 18.06 -3.46 6.46
CA ALA A 23 19.49 -3.59 6.19
C ALA A 23 19.79 -3.35 4.70
N ARG A 24 20.73 -2.43 4.45
CA ARG A 24 21.29 -2.13 3.14
C ARG A 24 22.18 -3.29 2.71
N ALA A 25 21.83 -3.96 1.62
CA ALA A 25 22.74 -4.79 0.81
C ALA A 25 22.15 -4.93 -0.60
N TRP A 26 22.54 -4.06 -1.52
CA TRP A 26 22.32 -4.27 -2.95
C TRP A 26 23.35 -5.30 -3.43
N SER A 27 22.98 -6.58 -3.39
CA SER A 27 23.72 -7.66 -4.04
C SER A 27 22.75 -8.78 -4.38
N GLY A 28 22.59 -9.06 -5.66
CA GLY A 28 21.83 -10.19 -6.18
C GLY A 28 20.39 -9.86 -6.50
N ALA A 29 20.03 -9.96 -7.78
CA ALA A 29 18.69 -9.81 -8.32
C ALA A 29 17.72 -10.81 -7.67
N CYS A 30 17.19 -10.48 -6.50
CA CYS A 30 15.90 -10.98 -6.08
C CYS A 30 14.91 -10.42 -7.11
N ARG A 31 14.17 -11.30 -7.81
CA ARG A 31 13.06 -10.87 -8.65
C ARG A 31 12.15 -10.02 -7.77
N ARG A 32 12.19 -8.69 -7.90
CA ARG A 32 11.15 -7.84 -7.32
C ARG A 32 9.86 -8.36 -7.93
N GLY A 33 8.96 -8.85 -7.08
CA GLY A 33 7.62 -9.19 -7.51
C GLY A 33 6.94 -7.98 -8.14
N VAL A 34 5.73 -8.18 -8.65
CA VAL A 34 4.93 -7.06 -9.14
C VAL A 34 4.57 -6.16 -7.94
N THR A 35 4.94 -4.88 -7.99
CA THR A 35 4.59 -3.85 -6.99
C THR A 35 3.60 -2.86 -7.58
N ASN A 36 2.71 -2.31 -6.74
CA ASN A 36 1.83 -1.21 -7.13
C ASN A 36 2.46 0.12 -6.71
N VAL A 37 3.00 0.88 -7.66
CA VAL A 37 3.65 2.18 -7.39
C VAL A 37 2.65 3.20 -6.86
N THR A 38 1.39 3.15 -7.31
CA THR A 38 0.33 4.04 -6.84
C THR A 38 0.08 3.85 -5.35
N PHE A 39 0.22 2.63 -4.81
CA PHE A 39 0.09 2.38 -3.38
C PHE A 39 1.16 3.10 -2.55
N GLU A 40 2.41 3.09 -3.03
CA GLU A 40 3.51 3.77 -2.35
C GLU A 40 3.35 5.29 -2.39
N VAL A 41 2.95 5.83 -3.54
CA VAL A 41 2.65 7.26 -3.70
C VAL A 41 1.50 7.69 -2.80
N VAL A 42 0.38 6.96 -2.80
CA VAL A 42 -0.81 7.26 -1.97
C VAL A 42 -0.45 7.30 -0.48
N GLN A 43 0.37 6.37 0.01
CA GLN A 43 0.80 6.38 1.41
C GLN A 43 1.62 7.64 1.75
N ARG A 44 2.51 8.07 0.85
CA ARG A 44 3.30 9.30 1.07
C ARG A 44 2.41 10.55 1.06
N GLU A 45 1.47 10.63 0.12
CA GLU A 45 0.55 11.77 0.04
C GLU A 45 -0.41 11.82 1.24
N TYR A 46 -0.89 10.66 1.72
CA TYR A 46 -1.67 10.61 2.96
C TYR A 46 -0.91 11.25 4.13
N VAL A 47 0.37 10.90 4.31
CA VAL A 47 1.20 11.42 5.41
C VAL A 47 1.41 12.93 5.28
N LYS A 48 1.51 13.45 4.05
CA LYS A 48 1.62 14.90 3.78
C LYS A 48 0.32 15.67 4.04
N LEU A 49 -0.84 15.07 3.71
CA LEU A 49 -2.16 15.71 3.87
C LEU A 49 -2.69 15.61 5.30
N ARG A 50 -2.41 14.51 6.01
CA ARG A 50 -2.95 14.22 7.35
C ARG A 50 -2.76 15.36 8.37
N PRO A 51 -1.61 16.06 8.46
CA PRO A 51 -1.42 17.18 9.39
C PRO A 51 -2.37 18.35 9.15
N GLN A 52 -2.88 18.51 7.93
CA GLN A 52 -3.82 19.59 7.56
C GLN A 52 -5.25 19.30 8.05
N LEU A 53 -5.52 18.08 8.53
CA LEU A 53 -6.83 17.60 8.98
C LEU A 53 -6.78 17.17 10.46
N PRO A 54 -6.56 18.10 11.41
CA PRO A 54 -6.32 17.75 12.82
C PRO A 54 -7.50 17.01 13.48
N ARG A 55 -8.74 17.21 12.98
CA ARG A 55 -9.96 16.59 13.50
C ARG A 55 -10.17 15.13 13.09
N PHE A 56 -9.43 14.62 12.11
CA PHE A 56 -9.61 13.27 11.58
C PHE A 56 -9.01 12.20 12.52
N CYS A 57 -9.63 11.03 12.65
CA CYS A 57 -9.10 9.94 13.46
C CYS A 57 -7.81 9.36 12.82
N GLY A 58 -6.71 9.32 13.56
CA GLY A 58 -5.40 8.88 13.05
C GLY A 58 -5.04 7.41 13.29
N CYS A 59 -5.99 6.57 13.71
CA CYS A 59 -5.69 5.16 14.02
C CYS A 59 -5.33 4.35 12.76
N GLY A 60 -4.73 3.17 12.95
CA GLY A 60 -4.33 2.30 11.84
C GLY A 60 -5.49 1.86 10.94
N THR A 61 -6.69 1.69 11.52
CA THR A 61 -7.91 1.34 10.77
C THR A 61 -8.34 2.48 9.85
N CYS A 62 -8.57 3.67 10.39
CA CYS A 62 -8.96 4.85 9.61
C CYS A 62 -7.91 5.21 8.54
N HIS A 63 -6.62 5.06 8.84
CA HIS A 63 -5.56 5.18 7.84
C HIS A 63 -5.75 4.16 6.70
N GLY A 64 -5.91 2.87 7.05
CA GLY A 64 -6.14 1.80 6.09
C GLY A 64 -7.37 2.05 5.23
N ASP A 65 -8.47 2.48 5.83
CA ASP A 65 -9.74 2.74 5.14
C ASP A 65 -9.62 3.88 4.13
N VAL A 66 -8.94 4.98 4.49
CA VAL A 66 -8.70 6.10 3.55
C VAL A 66 -7.82 5.64 2.38
N VAL A 67 -6.75 4.90 2.67
CA VAL A 67 -5.84 4.38 1.63
C VAL A 67 -6.59 3.43 0.69
N VAL A 68 -7.35 2.46 1.23
CA VAL A 68 -8.16 1.53 0.42
C VAL A 68 -9.23 2.27 -0.37
N TYR A 69 -9.89 3.25 0.23
CA TYR A 69 -10.88 4.08 -0.45
C TYR A 69 -10.30 4.78 -1.67
N ALA A 70 -9.10 5.36 -1.53
CA ALA A 70 -8.40 6.05 -2.60
C ALA A 70 -7.93 5.08 -3.68
N LEU A 71 -7.30 3.95 -3.33
CA LEU A 71 -6.80 2.97 -4.30
C LEU A 71 -7.90 2.40 -5.19
N ASN A 72 -9.09 2.16 -4.64
CA ASN A 72 -10.23 1.65 -5.40
C ASN A 72 -10.78 2.66 -6.43
N ARG A 73 -10.32 3.92 -6.41
CA ARG A 73 -10.73 5.00 -7.31
C ARG A 73 -9.62 5.49 -8.22
N LEU A 74 -8.40 5.01 -8.02
CA LEU A 74 -7.22 5.37 -8.78
C LEU A 74 -6.84 4.23 -9.71
N ALA A 75 -6.20 4.56 -10.84
CA ALA A 75 -5.64 3.53 -11.71
C ALA A 75 -4.44 2.88 -11.01
N PRO A 76 -4.41 1.54 -10.85
CA PRO A 76 -3.27 0.86 -10.27
C PRO A 76 -2.11 0.81 -11.27
N ASN A 77 -0.88 1.08 -10.82
CA ASN A 77 0.31 1.01 -11.66
C ASN A 77 1.23 -0.10 -11.17
N TYR A 78 1.10 -1.27 -11.80
CA TYR A 78 1.85 -2.47 -11.46
C TYR A 78 3.14 -2.58 -12.26
N VAL A 79 4.27 -2.72 -11.59
CA VAL A 79 5.61 -2.80 -12.20
C VAL A 79 6.43 -3.92 -11.58
N SER A 80 7.34 -4.53 -12.34
CA SER A 80 8.25 -5.58 -11.84
C SER A 80 9.72 -5.20 -11.96
N THR A 81 10.02 -4.05 -12.57
CA THR A 81 11.39 -3.57 -12.79
C THR A 81 11.64 -2.27 -12.03
N PRO A 82 12.86 -2.08 -11.48
CA PRO A 82 13.23 -0.82 -10.84
C PRO A 82 13.10 0.40 -11.75
N GLN A 83 13.41 0.25 -13.05
CA GLN A 83 13.28 1.32 -14.03
C GLN A 83 11.80 1.70 -14.26
N GLY A 84 10.91 0.71 -14.30
CA GLY A 84 9.46 0.94 -14.41
C GLY A 84 8.89 1.66 -13.20
N GLU A 85 9.38 1.34 -12.00
CA GLU A 85 9.02 2.02 -10.75
C GLU A 85 9.35 3.51 -10.80
N VAL A 86 10.60 3.86 -11.12
CA VAL A 86 11.03 5.26 -11.20
C VAL A 86 10.27 6.03 -12.28
N LEU A 87 10.08 5.45 -13.47
CA LEU A 87 9.34 6.11 -14.54
C LEU A 87 7.87 6.34 -14.17
N THR A 88 7.26 5.37 -13.51
CA THR A 88 5.88 5.46 -13.04
C THR A 88 5.74 6.51 -11.94
N GLU A 89 6.67 6.54 -10.99
CA GLU A 89 6.70 7.55 -9.93
C GLU A 89 6.80 8.97 -10.51
N LEU A 90 7.70 9.20 -11.47
CA LEU A 90 7.82 10.48 -12.16
C LEU A 90 6.53 10.88 -12.90
N ARG A 91 5.83 9.92 -13.51
CA ARG A 91 4.54 10.18 -14.16
C ARG A 91 3.46 10.58 -13.14
N LEU A 92 3.40 9.88 -12.01
CA LEU A 92 2.47 10.20 -10.92
C LEU A 92 2.79 11.55 -10.26
N ASP A 93 4.01 12.06 -10.44
CA ASP A 93 4.43 13.38 -9.97
C ASP A 93 3.93 14.54 -10.84
N SER A 94 3.34 14.27 -12.00
CA SER A 94 2.72 15.30 -12.85
C SER A 94 1.52 15.96 -12.15
N ASP A 95 1.31 17.26 -12.42
CA ASP A 95 0.27 18.06 -11.74
C ASP A 95 -1.12 17.44 -11.85
N GLN A 96 -1.46 16.88 -13.02
CA GLN A 96 -2.76 16.24 -13.24
C GLN A 96 -2.94 14.98 -12.39
N GLU A 97 -1.91 14.11 -12.33
CA GLU A 97 -2.02 12.87 -11.55
C GLU A 97 -1.94 13.14 -10.05
N LYS A 98 -1.12 14.09 -9.61
CA LYS A 98 -1.12 14.60 -8.23
C LYS A 98 -2.48 15.13 -7.81
N ALA A 99 -3.09 15.99 -8.62
CA ALA A 99 -4.41 16.53 -8.31
C ALA A 99 -5.47 15.42 -8.17
N ARG A 100 -5.40 14.37 -9.00
CA ARG A 100 -6.30 13.20 -8.88
C ARG A 100 -6.07 12.42 -7.60
N LEU A 101 -4.81 12.21 -7.22
CA LEU A 101 -4.44 11.56 -5.96
C LEU A 101 -4.98 12.34 -4.75
N ASP A 102 -4.78 13.66 -4.74
CA ASP A 102 -5.21 14.55 -3.67
C ASP A 102 -6.73 14.56 -3.51
N VAL A 103 -7.47 14.68 -4.61
CA VAL A 103 -8.94 14.65 -4.58
C VAL A 103 -9.43 13.30 -4.04
N ALA A 104 -8.86 12.19 -4.50
CA ALA A 104 -9.24 10.85 -4.03
C ALA A 104 -8.98 10.68 -2.52
N LEU A 105 -7.86 11.22 -2.01
CA LEU A 105 -7.53 11.20 -0.59
C LEU A 105 -8.46 12.10 0.23
N LEU A 106 -8.72 13.32 -0.22
CA LEU A 106 -9.63 14.26 0.44
C LEU A 106 -11.05 13.70 0.53
N ASP A 107 -11.53 13.05 -0.53
CA ASP A 107 -12.81 12.36 -0.51
C ASP A 107 -12.80 11.15 0.43
N GLY A 108 -11.68 10.43 0.52
CA GLY A 108 -11.49 9.34 1.48
C GLY A 108 -11.56 9.83 2.92
N PHE A 109 -10.84 10.90 3.26
CA PHE A 109 -10.90 11.53 4.57
C PHE A 109 -12.33 11.96 4.93
N ARG A 110 -13.05 12.57 3.98
CA ARG A 110 -14.46 12.95 4.18
C ARG A 110 -15.32 11.73 4.43
N LYS A 111 -15.19 10.67 3.62
CA LYS A 111 -16.07 9.50 3.70
C LYS A 111 -15.86 8.71 4.99
N VAL A 112 -14.60 8.42 5.33
CA VAL A 112 -14.23 7.69 6.55
C VAL A 112 -14.52 8.54 7.78
N GLY A 113 -14.29 9.84 7.73
CA GLY A 113 -14.56 10.74 8.85
C GLY A 113 -16.04 10.84 9.25
N LEU A 114 -16.97 10.52 8.34
CA LEU A 114 -18.40 10.47 8.64
C LEU A 114 -18.85 9.18 9.36
N ALA A 115 -18.08 8.09 9.23
CA ALA A 115 -18.38 6.78 9.81
C ALA A 115 -17.06 6.03 10.09
N PRO A 116 -16.31 6.42 11.14
CA PRO A 116 -15.02 5.84 11.51
C PRO A 116 -15.14 4.48 12.21
#